data_AF-A0A8E2AS86-F1
#
_entry.id   AF-A0A8E2AS86-F1
#
_cell.length_a   1.000
_cell.length_b   1.000
_cell.length_c   1.000
_cell.angle_alpha   90.00
_cell.angle_beta   90.00
_cell.angle_gamma   90.00
#
_symmetry.space_group_name_H-M   'P 1'
#
loop_
_entity.id
_entity.type
_entity.pdbx_description
1 polymer ?
#
loop_
_entity_poly.entity_id
_entity_poly.type
_entity_poly.pdbx_seq_one_letter_code
_entity_poly.pdbx_strand_id
1 'polypeptide(L)'
;MSISEEAQRKQLKAYITRRIKNLPEGLKPGNRSREAARQVPAMDKIARILLAPRSFEPIPPMLHYGYPIDVKKFCDIAVKTGFTKKRHGENYSEEVAIWHTCCYISQQIGSECEIRIGFCSGTNVLLLSLCDNYEPCRKIDEILPKVQEILGVTEQPKWYLNHEHWRWRR
;
A
#
# COMPACT_ATOMS: atom_id res chain seq x y z
N MET A 1 -27.91 33.51 1.20
CA MET A 1 -26.71 34.23 1.69
C MET A 1 -25.49 33.40 1.32
N SER A 2 -24.64 33.89 0.41
CA SER A 2 -23.41 33.18 0.01
C SER A 2 -22.38 33.29 1.14
N ILE A 3 -21.78 32.18 1.54
CA ILE A 3 -20.65 32.17 2.49
C ILE A 3 -19.45 32.81 1.79
N SER A 4 -18.81 33.82 2.42
CA SER A 4 -17.63 34.47 1.84
C SER A 4 -16.50 33.46 1.62
N GLU A 5 -15.68 33.65 0.58
CA GLU A 5 -14.53 32.78 0.27
C GLU A 5 -13.58 32.62 1.48
N GLU A 6 -13.43 33.67 2.29
CA GLU A 6 -12.62 33.65 3.49
C GLU A 6 -13.19 32.71 4.57
N ALA A 7 -14.52 32.72 4.76
CA ALA A 7 -15.19 31.81 5.68
C ALA A 7 -15.10 30.36 5.19
N GLN A 8 -15.21 30.12 3.87
CA GLN A 8 -15.00 28.80 3.27
C GLN A 8 -13.56 28.29 3.50
N ARG A 9 -12.55 29.14 3.27
CA ARG A 9 -11.13 28.80 3.54
C ARG A 9 -10.89 28.49 5.02
N LYS A 10 -11.46 29.26 5.93
CA LYS A 10 -11.32 29.06 7.38
C LYS A 10 -11.98 27.74 7.82
N GLN A 11 -13.17 27.43 7.30
CA GLN A 11 -13.85 26.15 7.56
C GLN A 11 -13.06 24.95 7.01
N LEU A 12 -12.55 25.06 5.78
CA LEU A 12 -11.72 24.01 5.17
C LEU A 12 -10.45 23.77 6.00
N LYS A 13 -9.76 24.85 6.41
CA LYS A 13 -8.57 24.76 7.26
C LYS A 13 -8.88 24.07 8.59
N ALA A 14 -9.97 24.46 9.27
CA ALA A 14 -10.37 23.84 10.53
C ALA A 14 -10.74 22.35 10.37
N TYR A 15 -11.46 22.02 9.29
CA TYR A 15 -11.80 20.64 8.94
C TYR A 15 -10.54 19.79 8.72
N ILE A 16 -9.59 20.28 7.93
CA ILE A 16 -8.30 19.63 7.67
C ILE A 16 -7.51 19.44 8.97
N THR A 17 -7.35 20.49 9.79
CA THR A 17 -6.64 20.40 11.07
C THR A 17 -7.24 19.35 12.00
N ARG A 18 -8.57 19.28 12.13
CA ARG A 18 -9.25 18.27 12.95
C ARG A 18 -8.97 16.85 12.47
N ARG A 19 -8.91 16.65 11.16
CA ARG A 19 -8.74 15.33 10.53
C ARG A 19 -7.29 14.85 10.55
N ILE A 20 -6.32 15.78 10.50
CA ILE A 20 -4.89 15.49 10.64
C ILE A 20 -4.50 15.14 12.08
N LYS A 21 -5.19 15.70 13.07
CA LYS A 21 -4.82 15.57 14.50
C LYS A 21 -4.60 14.12 14.94
N ASN A 22 -5.38 13.18 14.40
CA ASN A 22 -5.35 11.78 14.78
C ASN A 22 -4.47 10.91 13.86
N LEU A 23 -3.80 11.50 12.86
CA LEU A 23 -2.87 10.76 12.03
C LEU A 23 -1.58 10.46 12.82
N PRO A 24 -0.95 9.29 12.61
CA PRO A 24 0.43 9.05 13.03
C PRO A 24 1.35 10.17 12.55
N GLU A 25 2.38 10.49 13.33
CA GLU A 25 3.26 11.64 13.05
C GLU A 25 3.88 11.57 11.65
N GLY A 26 4.32 10.38 11.22
CA GLY A 26 4.84 10.11 9.88
C GLY A 26 3.86 10.39 8.72
N LEU A 27 2.56 10.48 9.01
CA LEU A 27 1.50 10.72 8.02
C LEU A 27 0.96 12.15 8.06
N LYS A 28 1.45 13.04 8.93
CA LYS A 28 0.97 14.42 9.00
C LYS A 28 1.56 15.29 7.87
N PRO A 29 0.79 16.22 7.28
CA PRO A 29 1.32 17.21 6.35
C PRO A 29 2.47 18.02 6.97
N GLY A 30 3.47 18.33 6.15
CA GLY A 30 4.65 19.07 6.60
C GLY A 30 5.74 18.20 7.23
N ASN A 31 5.50 16.92 7.50
CA ASN A 31 6.55 16.00 7.92
C ASN A 31 7.60 15.83 6.80
N ARG A 32 8.87 16.09 7.14
CA ARG A 32 10.03 15.94 6.25
C ARG A 32 11.03 14.89 6.71
N SER A 33 10.78 14.21 7.83
CA SER A 33 11.65 13.15 8.32
C SER A 33 11.21 11.79 7.78
N ARG A 34 12.11 11.16 7.04
CA ARG A 34 11.89 9.80 6.55
C ARG A 34 11.87 8.79 7.71
N GLU A 35 12.60 9.07 8.78
CA GLU A 35 12.64 8.27 10.00
C GLU A 35 11.27 8.28 10.68
N ALA A 36 10.65 9.45 10.82
CA ALA A 36 9.30 9.56 11.35
C ALA A 36 8.27 8.82 10.48
N ALA A 37 8.42 8.87 9.15
CA ALA A 37 7.60 8.09 8.22
C ALA A 37 7.80 6.57 8.39
N ARG A 38 9.04 6.13 8.62
CA ARG A 38 9.36 4.71 8.88
C ARG A 38 8.65 4.17 10.14
N GLN A 39 8.40 5.02 11.13
CA GLN A 39 7.72 4.63 12.37
C GLN A 39 6.20 4.45 12.23
N VAL A 40 5.62 4.73 11.06
CA VAL A 40 4.19 4.54 10.85
C VAL A 40 3.87 3.04 10.94
N PRO A 41 2.95 2.61 11.83
CA PRO A 41 2.57 1.21 11.91
C PRO A 41 1.67 0.84 10.74
N ALA A 42 1.55 -0.47 10.46
CA ALA A 42 0.50 -0.98 9.60
C ALA A 42 -0.88 -0.61 10.19
N MET A 43 -1.81 -0.19 9.34
CA MET A 43 -3.14 0.29 9.77
C MET A 43 -4.25 -0.61 9.23
N ASP A 44 -5.20 -0.99 10.08
CA ASP A 44 -6.37 -1.78 9.65
C ASP A 44 -7.37 -0.93 8.85
N LYS A 45 -7.38 0.39 9.09
CA LYS A 45 -8.28 1.34 8.44
C LYS A 45 -7.52 2.57 7.98
N ILE A 46 -7.85 3.04 6.78
CA ILE A 46 -7.29 4.30 6.26
C ILE A 46 -8.17 5.49 6.63
N ALA A 47 -7.54 6.56 7.12
CA ALA A 47 -8.25 7.81 7.36
C ALA A 47 -8.67 8.44 6.03
N ARG A 48 -9.94 8.87 5.89
CA ARG A 48 -10.44 9.42 4.61
C ARG A 48 -9.70 10.68 4.09
N ILE A 49 -8.92 11.38 4.92
CA ILE A 49 -8.05 12.47 4.45
C ILE A 49 -6.84 11.97 3.64
N LEU A 50 -6.52 10.68 3.75
CA LEU A 50 -5.46 10.01 3.00
C LEU A 50 -5.98 9.37 1.71
N LEU A 51 -7.28 9.44 1.40
CA LEU A 51 -7.77 8.98 0.11
C LEU A 51 -7.43 10.00 -0.99
N ALA A 52 -7.51 9.59 -2.26
CA ALA A 52 -7.23 10.44 -3.42
C ALA A 52 -7.73 11.89 -3.23
N PRO A 53 -6.86 12.90 -3.45
CA PRO A 53 -7.21 14.30 -3.25
C PRO A 53 -8.25 14.73 -4.27
N ARG A 54 -9.07 15.72 -3.92
CA ARG A 54 -9.83 16.48 -4.93
C ARG A 54 -8.91 17.47 -5.62
N SER A 55 -9.26 17.90 -6.83
CA SER A 55 -8.56 18.99 -7.53
C SER A 55 -8.33 20.15 -6.55
N PHE A 56 -7.08 20.63 -6.44
CA PHE A 56 -6.61 21.70 -5.53
C PHE A 56 -6.23 21.32 -4.09
N GLU A 57 -6.38 20.07 -3.66
CA GLU A 57 -5.89 19.61 -2.36
C GLU A 57 -4.44 19.07 -2.47
N PRO A 58 -3.59 19.24 -1.43
CA PRO A 58 -2.31 18.55 -1.36
C PRO A 58 -2.50 17.04 -1.52
N ILE A 59 -1.65 16.42 -2.32
CA ILE A 59 -1.68 14.98 -2.54
C ILE A 59 -1.18 14.29 -1.27
N PRO A 60 -1.97 13.40 -0.63
CA PRO A 60 -1.52 12.65 0.54
C PRO A 60 -0.34 11.75 0.21
N PRO A 61 0.32 11.14 1.20
CA PRO A 61 1.21 10.03 0.93
C PRO A 61 0.45 8.84 0.34
N MET A 62 1.15 8.00 -0.41
CA MET A 62 0.59 6.76 -0.94
C MET A 62 0.67 5.65 0.11
N LEU A 63 -0.40 4.88 0.25
CA LEU A 63 -0.46 3.70 1.08
C LEU A 63 -0.93 2.52 0.25
N HIS A 64 -0.30 1.37 0.45
CA HIS A 64 -0.68 0.12 -0.19
C HIS A 64 -1.47 -0.75 0.78
N TYR A 65 -2.57 -1.31 0.30
CA TYR A 65 -3.34 -2.30 1.02
C TYR A 65 -2.93 -3.69 0.56
N GLY A 66 -2.44 -4.53 1.48
CA GLY A 66 -1.91 -5.82 1.09
C GLY A 66 -1.28 -6.60 2.23
N TYR A 67 -0.46 -7.58 1.85
CA TYR A 67 0.19 -8.51 2.78
C TYR A 67 1.70 -8.31 2.79
N PRO A 68 2.34 -8.28 3.98
CA PRO A 68 3.78 -8.44 4.06
C PRO A 68 4.14 -9.87 3.65
N ILE A 69 5.12 -9.98 2.77
CA ILE A 69 5.55 -11.25 2.22
C ILE A 69 7.06 -11.21 2.01
N ASP A 70 7.76 -12.24 2.47
CA ASP A 70 9.20 -12.34 2.28
C ASP A 70 9.55 -12.96 0.93
N VAL A 71 10.81 -12.76 0.51
CA VAL A 71 11.34 -13.28 -0.75
C VAL A 71 11.24 -14.81 -0.81
N LYS A 72 11.43 -15.48 0.32
CA LYS A 72 11.36 -16.94 0.41
C LYS A 72 9.97 -17.44 0.05
N LYS A 73 8.93 -16.82 0.59
CA LYS A 73 7.53 -17.18 0.32
C LYS A 73 7.16 -16.96 -1.14
N PHE A 74 7.61 -15.87 -1.75
CA PHE A 74 7.49 -15.68 -3.20
C PHE A 74 8.13 -16.83 -3.97
N CYS A 75 9.37 -17.18 -3.64
CA CYS A 75 10.06 -18.30 -4.30
C CYS A 75 9.34 -19.64 -4.08
N ASP A 76 8.84 -19.91 -2.87
CA ASP A 76 8.11 -21.14 -2.55
C ASP A 76 6.81 -21.25 -3.37
N ILE A 77 6.10 -20.13 -3.58
CA ILE A 77 4.90 -20.10 -4.46
C ILE A 77 5.31 -20.34 -5.90
N ALA A 78 6.34 -19.66 -6.42
CA ALA A 78 6.84 -19.87 -7.77
C ALA A 78 7.16 -21.35 -8.04
N VAL A 79 7.87 -22.03 -7.13
CA VAL A 79 8.20 -23.45 -7.31
C VAL A 79 6.93 -24.30 -7.39
N LYS A 80 5.89 -24.01 -6.59
CA LYS A 80 4.60 -24.71 -6.64
C LYS A 80 3.84 -24.50 -7.95
N THR A 81 4.09 -23.40 -8.67
CA THR A 81 3.48 -23.15 -9.99
C THR A 81 4.26 -23.79 -11.13
N GLY A 82 5.30 -24.57 -10.83
CA GLY A 82 6.17 -25.22 -11.82
C GLY A 82 7.33 -24.33 -12.29
N PHE A 83 7.57 -23.18 -11.66
CA PHE A 83 8.74 -22.36 -11.95
C PHE A 83 10.02 -23.11 -11.55
N THR A 84 10.87 -23.36 -12.53
CA THR A 84 12.21 -23.90 -12.29
C THR A 84 13.21 -22.76 -12.26
N LYS A 85 14.02 -22.67 -11.19
CA LYS A 85 15.13 -21.72 -11.10
C LYS A 85 16.19 -21.92 -12.19
N LYS A 86 16.13 -22.99 -12.97
CA LYS A 86 17.04 -23.26 -14.09
C LYS A 86 16.27 -23.36 -15.39
N ARG A 87 16.71 -22.62 -16.41
CA ARG A 87 16.30 -22.84 -17.80
C ARG A 87 17.55 -22.72 -18.67
N HIS A 88 17.78 -23.71 -19.53
CA HIS A 88 18.96 -23.77 -20.41
C HIS A 88 20.33 -23.63 -19.69
N GLY A 89 20.44 -24.06 -18.43
CA GLY A 89 21.69 -24.01 -17.66
C GLY A 89 21.94 -22.71 -16.91
N GLU A 90 21.10 -21.69 -17.08
CA GLU A 90 21.18 -20.42 -16.35
C GLU A 90 20.28 -20.43 -15.11
N ASN A 91 20.76 -19.86 -14.00
CA ASN A 91 19.96 -19.69 -12.79
C ASN A 91 19.16 -18.38 -12.89
N TYR A 92 17.84 -18.45 -12.81
CA TYR A 92 16.99 -17.28 -12.66
C TYR A 92 17.20 -16.61 -11.30
N SER A 93 17.19 -15.28 -11.29
CA SER A 93 17.27 -14.47 -10.08
C SER A 93 15.98 -14.60 -9.23
N GLU A 94 16.08 -14.24 -7.95
CA GLU A 94 14.93 -14.16 -7.06
C GLU A 94 13.87 -13.15 -7.57
N GLU A 95 14.32 -12.08 -8.23
CA GLU A 95 13.45 -11.07 -8.85
C GLU A 95 12.53 -11.69 -9.90
N VAL A 96 13.02 -12.64 -10.71
CA VAL A 96 12.21 -13.35 -11.71
C VAL A 96 11.15 -14.22 -11.03
N ALA A 97 11.51 -14.90 -9.92
CA ALA A 97 10.56 -15.71 -9.16
C ALA A 97 9.48 -14.86 -8.48
N ILE A 98 9.87 -13.69 -7.95
CA ILE A 98 8.97 -12.70 -7.35
C ILE A 98 7.99 -12.18 -8.43
N TRP A 99 8.51 -11.73 -9.58
CA TRP A 99 7.69 -11.27 -10.71
C TRP A 99 6.72 -12.36 -11.19
N HIS A 100 7.21 -13.58 -11.41
CA HIS A 100 6.40 -14.72 -11.84
C HIS A 100 5.25 -15.00 -10.86
N THR A 101 5.56 -14.99 -9.55
CA THR A 101 4.54 -15.19 -8.51
C THR A 101 3.50 -14.07 -8.51
N CYS A 102 3.92 -12.82 -8.68
CA CYS A 102 2.99 -11.68 -8.76
C CYS A 102 2.05 -11.83 -9.97
N CYS A 103 2.57 -12.16 -11.15
CA CYS A 103 1.75 -12.44 -12.33
C CYS A 103 0.77 -13.60 -12.11
N TYR A 104 1.25 -14.69 -11.51
CA TYR A 104 0.41 -15.85 -11.18
C TYR A 104 -0.72 -15.46 -10.23
N ILE A 105 -0.42 -14.74 -9.15
CA ILE A 105 -1.44 -14.29 -8.18
C ILE A 105 -2.46 -13.39 -8.87
N SER A 106 -2.01 -12.38 -9.64
CA SER A 106 -2.91 -11.48 -10.39
C SER A 106 -3.87 -12.26 -11.29
N GLN A 107 -3.36 -13.26 -12.02
CA GLN A 107 -4.17 -14.12 -12.88
C GLN A 107 -5.17 -14.94 -12.08
N GLN A 108 -4.74 -15.52 -10.94
CA GLN A 108 -5.61 -16.32 -10.11
C GLN A 108 -6.77 -15.49 -9.54
N ILE A 109 -6.51 -14.28 -9.08
CA ILE A 109 -7.52 -13.45 -8.41
C ILE A 109 -8.36 -12.63 -9.40
N GLY A 110 -8.00 -12.60 -10.69
CA GLY A 110 -8.70 -11.82 -11.71
C GLY A 110 -8.62 -10.31 -11.47
N SER A 111 -7.56 -9.85 -10.80
CA SER A 111 -7.27 -8.45 -10.46
C SER A 111 -5.76 -8.25 -10.44
N GLU A 112 -5.31 -7.06 -10.78
CA GLU A 112 -3.89 -6.71 -10.69
C GLU A 112 -3.45 -6.64 -9.23
N CYS A 113 -2.23 -7.12 -8.97
CA CYS A 113 -1.48 -6.90 -7.74
C CYS A 113 -0.04 -6.55 -8.09
N GLU A 114 0.65 -5.88 -7.16
CA GLU A 114 1.99 -5.36 -7.38
C GLU A 114 2.92 -5.69 -6.23
N ILE A 115 4.23 -5.75 -6.51
CA ILE A 115 5.25 -5.79 -5.46
C ILE A 115 5.64 -4.36 -5.09
N ARG A 116 5.58 -4.05 -3.79
CA ARG A 116 5.90 -2.73 -3.25
C ARG A 116 6.73 -2.85 -1.99
N ILE A 117 7.45 -1.79 -1.64
CA ILE A 117 8.12 -1.67 -0.35
C ILE A 117 7.36 -0.64 0.48
N GLY A 118 6.92 -1.05 1.66
CA GLY A 118 6.25 -0.21 2.63
C GLY A 118 7.09 0.01 3.89
N PHE A 119 6.73 1.04 4.66
CA PHE A 119 7.22 1.23 6.02
C PHE A 119 6.28 0.58 7.03
N CYS A 120 6.87 -0.02 8.07
CA CYS A 120 6.15 -0.53 9.22
C CYS A 120 7.05 -0.47 10.46
N SER A 121 6.69 0.35 11.45
CA SER A 121 7.33 0.33 12.79
C SER A 121 8.87 0.33 12.78
N GLY A 122 9.46 1.17 11.92
CA GLY A 122 10.90 1.37 11.80
C GLY A 122 11.59 0.53 10.71
N THR A 123 10.90 -0.45 10.11
CA THR A 123 11.47 -1.35 9.10
C THR A 123 10.86 -1.12 7.71
N ASN A 124 11.55 -1.64 6.70
CA ASN A 124 11.01 -1.77 5.35
C ASN A 124 10.43 -3.17 5.21
N VAL A 125 9.21 -3.27 4.70
CA VAL A 125 8.52 -4.54 4.45
C VAL A 125 8.25 -4.67 2.95
N LEU A 126 8.56 -5.84 2.41
CA LEU A 126 8.15 -6.22 1.06
C LEU A 126 6.68 -6.61 1.10
N LEU A 127 5.89 -6.08 0.17
CA LEU A 127 4.44 -6.19 0.15
C LEU A 127 3.97 -6.81 -1.16
N LEU A 128 2.99 -7.69 -1.06
CA LEU A 128 2.04 -7.94 -2.14
C LEU A 128 0.89 -6.93 -1.99
N SER A 129 0.95 -5.86 -2.78
CA SER A 129 -0.05 -4.78 -2.83
C SER A 129 -1.23 -5.21 -3.69
N LEU A 130 -2.45 -5.17 -3.13
CA LEU A 130 -3.70 -5.48 -3.83
C LEU A 130 -4.36 -4.22 -4.41
N CYS A 131 -4.12 -3.06 -3.79
CA CYS A 131 -4.52 -1.74 -4.28
C CYS A 131 -3.77 -0.66 -3.50
N ASP A 132 -3.96 0.59 -3.90
CA ASP A 132 -3.53 1.75 -3.13
C ASP A 132 -4.70 2.66 -2.75
N ASN A 133 -4.39 3.69 -1.96
CA ASN A 133 -5.34 4.65 -1.45
C ASN A 133 -5.84 5.67 -2.50
N TYR A 134 -5.22 5.71 -3.67
CA TYR A 134 -5.64 6.55 -4.78
C TYR A 134 -6.62 5.80 -5.69
N GLU A 135 -6.40 4.50 -5.87
CA GLU A 135 -7.25 3.61 -6.67
C GLU A 135 -7.70 2.38 -5.84
N PRO A 136 -8.67 2.55 -4.93
CA PRO A 136 -9.15 1.44 -4.12
C PRO A 136 -9.79 0.33 -4.98
N CYS A 137 -9.38 -0.92 -4.77
CA CYS A 137 -9.98 -2.07 -5.45
C CYS A 137 -11.44 -2.27 -4.99
N ARG A 138 -12.37 -2.23 -5.94
CA ARG A 138 -13.82 -2.42 -5.69
C ARG A 138 -14.22 -3.87 -5.40
N LYS A 139 -13.38 -4.83 -5.80
CA LYS A 139 -13.62 -6.27 -5.65
C LYS A 139 -12.81 -6.88 -4.52
N ILE A 140 -12.32 -6.07 -3.59
CA ILE A 140 -11.38 -6.54 -2.56
C ILE A 140 -11.98 -7.73 -1.78
N ASP A 141 -13.24 -7.62 -1.36
CA ASP A 141 -13.93 -8.68 -0.60
C ASP A 141 -14.09 -9.98 -1.40
N GLU A 142 -14.19 -9.89 -2.74
CA GLU A 142 -14.29 -11.06 -3.62
C GLU A 142 -12.95 -11.77 -3.79
N ILE A 143 -11.84 -11.02 -3.88
CA ILE A 143 -10.51 -11.57 -4.16
C ILE A 143 -9.79 -12.05 -2.89
N LEU A 144 -10.12 -11.48 -1.72
CA LEU A 144 -9.40 -11.73 -0.47
C LEU A 144 -9.30 -13.21 -0.08
N PRO A 145 -10.39 -14.02 -0.12
CA PRO A 145 -10.29 -15.44 0.23
C PRO A 145 -9.28 -16.19 -0.62
N LYS A 146 -9.21 -15.88 -1.93
CA LYS A 146 -8.28 -16.52 -2.85
C LYS A 146 -6.82 -16.08 -2.64
N VAL A 147 -6.60 -14.79 -2.34
CA VAL A 147 -5.27 -14.31 -1.95
C VAL A 147 -4.81 -15.02 -0.68
N GLN A 148 -5.66 -15.10 0.34
CA GLN A 148 -5.37 -15.76 1.61
C GLN A 148 -5.04 -17.24 1.44
N GLU A 149 -5.78 -17.95 0.59
CA GLU A 149 -5.51 -19.34 0.24
C GLU A 149 -4.13 -19.52 -0.40
N ILE A 150 -3.82 -18.72 -1.44
CA ILE A 150 -2.53 -18.82 -2.15
C ILE A 150 -1.36 -18.50 -1.21
N LEU A 151 -1.52 -17.48 -0.36
CA LEU A 151 -0.50 -17.08 0.60
C LEU A 151 -0.46 -18.01 1.83
N GLY A 152 -1.49 -18.81 2.08
CA GLY A 152 -1.62 -19.61 3.30
C GLY A 152 -1.64 -18.74 4.57
N VAL A 153 -2.36 -17.61 4.52
CA VAL A 153 -2.52 -16.68 5.66
C VAL A 153 -3.99 -16.54 6.02
N THR A 154 -4.29 -16.30 7.30
CA THR A 154 -5.66 -16.09 7.80
C THR A 154 -5.91 -14.64 8.23
N GLU A 155 -4.84 -13.85 8.34
CA GLU A 155 -4.92 -12.45 8.74
C GLU A 155 -5.55 -11.59 7.63
N GLN A 156 -6.14 -10.46 8.01
CA GLN A 156 -6.62 -9.47 7.06
C GLN A 156 -5.46 -8.62 6.53
N PRO A 157 -5.52 -8.13 5.28
CA PRO A 157 -4.52 -7.20 4.78
C PRO A 157 -4.60 -5.88 5.54
N LYS A 158 -3.49 -5.15 5.53
CA LYS A 158 -3.35 -3.85 6.20
C LYS A 158 -2.84 -2.80 5.24
N TRP A 159 -2.99 -1.54 5.65
CA TRP A 159 -2.43 -0.39 4.95
C TRP A 159 -1.00 -0.11 5.42
N TYR A 160 -0.08 -0.01 4.46
CA TYR A 160 1.34 0.29 4.68
C TYR A 160 1.73 1.55 3.93
N LEU A 161 2.53 2.40 4.55
CA LEU A 161 3.01 3.63 3.92
C LEU A 161 4.06 3.30 2.85
N ASN A 162 3.85 3.72 1.59
CA ASN A 162 4.79 3.49 0.50
C ASN A 162 6.14 4.18 0.78
N HIS A 163 7.27 3.48 0.56
CA HIS A 163 8.61 3.99 0.90
C HIS A 163 9.15 5.11 -0.03
N GLU A 164 8.63 5.24 -1.25
CA GLU A 164 8.96 6.25 -2.26
C GLU A 164 8.03 7.46 -2.17
N HIS A 165 6.76 7.21 -1.89
CA HIS A 165 5.68 8.20 -1.86
C HIS A 165 5.15 8.44 -0.44
N TRP A 166 6.06 8.45 0.53
CA TRP A 166 5.75 8.50 1.97
C TRP A 166 5.30 9.87 2.50
N ARG A 167 5.41 10.93 1.71
CA ARG A 167 5.11 12.31 2.13
C ARG A 167 4.03 12.96 1.28
N TRP A 168 3.39 13.95 1.88
CA TRP A 168 2.47 14.85 1.18
C TRP A 168 3.19 15.63 0.07
N ARG A 169 2.53 15.77 -1.07
CA ARG A 169 3.00 16.56 -2.22
C ARG A 169 2.04 17.71 -2.52
N ARG A 170 2.57 18.76 -3.14
CA ARG A 170 1.77 19.87 -3.66
C ARG A 170 1.33 19.56 -5.08
#